data_AF-A0A4Q5V2R7-F1
#
_entry.id   AF-A0A4Q5V2R7-F1
#
_cell.length_a   1.000
_cell.length_b   1.000
_cell.length_c   1.000
_cell.angle_alpha   90.00
_cell.angle_beta   90.00
_cell.angle_gamma   90.00
#
_symmetry.space_group_name_H-M   'P 1'
#
loop_
_entity.id
_entity.type
_entity.pdbx_description
1 polymer ?
#
loop_
_entity_poly.entity_id
_entity_poly.type
_entity_poly.pdbx_seq_one_letter_code
_entity_poly.pdbx_strand_id
1 'polypeptide(L)'
;MKNMLLVLLLGVSYTANSGITSIKPIQTVHPYFNFVPSFENIHLHKQGKGIKVQWSVSEAAAVTSFDIESTYEDPGDIYSNWSIKGHLPSDGRRMNMFSDMIAIYPGQVHYRIVAHTNNGDVVSQPIPLTIE
;
A
#
# COMPACT_ATOMS: atom_id res chain seq x y z
N MET A 1 -24.86 29.38 79.69
CA MET A 1 -25.33 28.22 78.92
C MET A 1 -25.42 28.62 77.46
N LYS A 2 -24.84 27.77 76.61
CA LYS A 2 -24.81 27.76 75.14
C LYS A 2 -25.93 28.54 74.44
N ASN A 3 -25.55 29.40 73.50
CA ASN A 3 -26.00 29.39 72.10
C ASN A 3 -25.48 30.67 71.40
N MET A 4 -24.48 30.56 70.54
CA MET A 4 -24.33 31.51 69.44
C MET A 4 -23.75 30.83 68.21
N LEU A 5 -24.71 30.51 67.34
CA LEU A 5 -24.72 30.54 65.88
C LEU A 5 -23.38 30.61 65.13
N LEU A 6 -23.13 29.51 64.43
CA LEU A 6 -22.27 29.31 63.28
C LEU A 6 -22.69 30.21 62.10
N VAL A 7 -21.75 30.92 61.47
CA VAL A 7 -21.90 31.39 60.07
C VAL A 7 -20.61 31.10 59.31
N LEU A 8 -20.66 30.04 58.50
CA LEU A 8 -19.70 29.72 57.46
C LEU A 8 -19.86 30.73 56.31
N LEU A 9 -18.77 31.33 55.84
CA LEU A 9 -18.71 31.96 54.53
C LEU A 9 -17.52 31.36 53.77
N LEU A 10 -17.84 30.34 52.97
CA LEU A 10 -16.96 29.74 51.98
C LEU A 10 -16.78 30.72 50.82
N GLY A 11 -15.64 31.39 50.77
CA GLY A 11 -15.21 32.15 49.59
C GLY A 11 -14.67 31.17 48.54
N VAL A 12 -15.52 30.70 47.64
CA VAL A 12 -15.11 29.91 46.47
C VAL A 12 -14.66 30.90 45.39
N SER A 13 -13.35 31.02 45.19
CA SER A 13 -12.77 31.77 44.08
C SER A 13 -13.04 31.01 42.78
N TYR A 14 -13.98 31.50 41.96
CA TYR A 14 -14.11 31.04 40.57
C TYR A 14 -12.96 31.63 39.76
N THR A 15 -12.03 30.79 39.32
CA THR A 15 -11.12 31.15 38.22
C THR A 15 -11.90 31.01 36.92
N ALA A 16 -12.13 32.13 36.23
CA ALA A 16 -12.66 32.12 34.87
C ALA A 16 -11.60 31.48 33.97
N ASN A 17 -11.80 30.21 33.63
CA ASN A 17 -10.99 29.54 32.62
C ASN A 17 -11.44 30.07 31.25
N SER A 18 -10.66 30.98 30.67
CA SER A 18 -10.85 31.42 29.29
C SER A 18 -10.49 30.27 28.35
N GLY A 19 -11.43 29.36 28.15
CA GLY A 19 -11.37 28.32 27.14
C GLY A 19 -11.40 28.97 25.77
N ILE A 20 -10.24 29.39 25.26
CA ILE A 20 -10.07 29.63 23.83
C ILE A 20 -10.27 28.26 23.18
N THR A 21 -11.43 28.10 22.54
CA THR A 21 -11.66 27.00 21.62
C THR A 21 -10.61 27.12 20.53
N SER A 22 -9.61 26.24 20.58
CA SER A 22 -8.69 26.01 19.48
C SER A 22 -9.53 25.57 18.29
N ILE A 23 -9.80 26.52 17.39
CA ILE A 23 -10.34 26.22 16.07
C ILE A 23 -9.29 25.33 15.41
N LYS A 24 -9.57 24.03 15.42
CA LYS A 24 -8.79 23.04 14.66
C LYS A 24 -8.76 23.58 13.23
N PRO A 25 -7.59 23.82 12.63
CA PRO A 25 -7.54 24.37 11.29
C PRO A 25 -8.40 23.49 10.39
N ILE A 26 -9.31 24.12 9.64
CA ILE A 26 -10.06 23.47 8.57
C ILE A 26 -8.98 22.81 7.71
N GLN A 27 -8.91 21.48 7.76
CA GLN A 27 -8.06 20.75 6.85
C GLN A 27 -8.59 21.08 5.47
N THR A 28 -7.82 21.87 4.73
CA THR A 28 -8.00 22.02 3.29
C THR A 28 -8.11 20.60 2.76
N VAL A 29 -9.29 20.21 2.29
CA VAL A 29 -9.45 18.96 1.55
C VAL A 29 -8.59 19.18 0.32
N HIS A 30 -7.34 18.72 0.39
CA HIS A 30 -6.51 18.63 -0.79
C HIS A 30 -7.33 17.76 -1.74
N PRO A 31 -7.66 18.22 -2.96
CA PRO A 31 -8.24 17.34 -3.94
C PRO A 31 -7.28 16.16 -4.01
N TYR A 32 -7.76 14.97 -3.63
CA TYR A 32 -7.06 13.73 -3.89
C TYR A 32 -6.99 13.71 -5.43
N PHE A 33 -5.91 14.24 -5.97
CA PHE A 33 -5.51 13.87 -7.31
C PHE A 33 -5.39 12.35 -7.20
N ASN A 34 -6.34 11.65 -7.83
CA ASN A 34 -6.32 10.21 -7.93
C ASN A 34 -5.13 9.87 -8.82
N PHE A 35 -3.92 9.93 -8.24
CA PHE A 35 -2.73 9.52 -8.94
C PHE A 35 -2.83 8.01 -9.05
N VAL A 36 -3.10 7.54 -10.26
CA VAL A 36 -3.08 6.12 -10.58
C VAL A 36 -1.62 5.70 -10.58
N PRO A 37 -1.18 4.82 -9.67
CA PRO A 37 0.21 4.39 -9.63
C PRO A 37 0.61 3.77 -10.97
N SER A 38 1.80 4.09 -11.47
CA SER A 38 2.35 3.48 -12.69
C SER A 38 3.62 2.71 -12.37
N PHE A 39 3.74 1.51 -12.93
CA PHE A 39 4.98 0.74 -12.79
C PHE A 39 6.13 1.37 -13.57
N GLU A 40 7.30 1.30 -12.97
CA GLU A 40 8.57 1.82 -13.50
C GLU A 40 9.69 0.81 -13.24
N ASN A 41 10.76 0.88 -14.03
CA ASN A 41 12.00 0.10 -13.80
C ASN A 41 11.76 -1.39 -13.52
N ILE A 42 10.85 -2.02 -14.26
CA ILE A 42 10.56 -3.44 -14.08
C ILE A 42 11.68 -4.26 -14.71
N HIS A 43 12.32 -5.09 -13.90
CA HIS A 43 13.40 -5.98 -14.30
C HIS A 43 13.09 -7.40 -13.86
N LEU A 44 13.19 -8.31 -14.82
CA LEU A 44 13.01 -9.75 -14.63
C LEU A 44 14.30 -10.45 -15.04
N HIS A 45 14.83 -11.33 -14.18
CA HIS A 45 15.98 -12.14 -14.56
C HIS A 45 15.97 -13.50 -13.86
N LYS A 46 16.57 -14.50 -14.52
CA LYS A 46 16.83 -15.83 -13.95
C LYS A 46 17.89 -15.70 -12.85
N GLN A 47 17.62 -16.25 -11.67
CA GLN A 47 18.55 -16.28 -10.54
C GLN A 47 18.72 -17.72 -10.05
N GLY A 48 19.77 -18.38 -10.52
CA GLY A 48 20.00 -19.81 -10.24
C GLY A 48 18.87 -20.67 -10.81
N LYS A 49 18.16 -21.40 -9.95
CA LYS A 49 16.96 -22.19 -10.30
C LYS A 49 15.65 -21.40 -10.19
N GLY A 50 15.73 -20.14 -9.75
CA GLY A 50 14.58 -19.26 -9.57
C GLY A 50 14.57 -18.10 -10.54
N ILE A 51 13.60 -17.22 -10.32
CA ILE A 51 13.39 -15.97 -11.05
C ILE A 51 13.31 -14.85 -10.02
N LYS A 52 13.94 -13.72 -10.33
CA LYS A 52 13.84 -12.51 -9.52
C LYS A 52 13.18 -11.41 -10.33
N VAL A 53 12.15 -10.81 -9.74
CA VAL A 53 11.43 -9.65 -10.25
C VAL A 53 11.75 -8.45 -9.36
N GLN A 54 12.03 -7.30 -9.96
CA GLN A 54 12.25 -6.04 -9.27
C GLN A 54 11.48 -4.92 -9.99
N TRP A 55 10.84 -4.03 -9.26
CA TRP A 55 10.04 -2.93 -9.82
C TRP A 55 10.01 -1.71 -8.91
N SER A 56 9.71 -0.56 -9.49
CA SER A 56 9.33 0.66 -8.79
C SER A 56 7.93 1.13 -9.21
N VAL A 57 7.35 2.05 -8.45
CA VAL A 57 6.03 2.65 -8.73
C VAL A 57 6.06 4.14 -8.41
N SER A 58 5.46 4.97 -9.27
CA SER A 58 5.47 6.43 -9.17
C SER A 58 4.73 6.99 -7.94
N GLU A 59 3.82 6.22 -7.34
CA GLU A 59 3.00 6.59 -6.19
C GLU A 59 2.88 5.45 -5.17
N ALA A 60 4.00 5.06 -4.56
CA ALA A 60 4.04 3.91 -3.66
C ALA A 60 3.09 4.02 -2.45
N ALA A 61 2.77 5.24 -2.01
CA ALA A 61 1.83 5.48 -0.92
C ALA A 61 0.36 5.14 -1.26
N ALA A 62 0.02 5.10 -2.55
CA ALA A 62 -1.32 4.73 -3.02
C ALA A 62 -1.50 3.20 -3.12
N VAL A 63 -0.41 2.43 -3.08
CA VAL A 63 -0.42 0.98 -3.21
C VAL A 63 -0.48 0.33 -1.84
N THR A 64 -1.41 -0.60 -1.65
CA THR A 64 -1.59 -1.37 -0.41
C THR A 64 -0.82 -2.67 -0.41
N SER A 65 -0.76 -3.36 -1.56
CA SER A 65 -0.04 -4.62 -1.74
C SER A 65 0.25 -4.89 -3.21
N PHE A 66 1.03 -5.92 -3.47
CA PHE A 66 1.37 -6.43 -4.78
C PHE A 66 1.11 -7.93 -4.86
N ASP A 67 0.49 -8.38 -5.95
CA ASP A 67 0.51 -9.78 -6.37
C ASP A 67 1.47 -9.92 -7.55
N ILE A 68 2.31 -10.96 -7.49
CA ILE A 68 3.18 -11.35 -8.59
C ILE A 68 2.53 -12.57 -9.21
N GLU A 69 2.21 -12.48 -10.47
CA GLU A 69 1.52 -13.52 -11.20
C GLU A 69 2.37 -14.01 -12.36
N SER A 70 2.16 -15.27 -12.75
CA SER A 70 2.74 -15.79 -13.98
C SER A 70 1.75 -16.63 -14.78
N THR A 71 1.99 -16.74 -16.08
CA THR A 71 1.31 -17.68 -16.97
C THR A 71 2.29 -18.31 -17.96
N TYR A 72 2.01 -19.54 -18.39
CA TYR A 72 2.69 -20.21 -19.50
C TYR A 72 1.84 -20.18 -20.79
N GLU A 73 0.68 -19.52 -20.73
CA GLU A 73 -0.24 -19.35 -21.85
C GLU A 73 0.03 -18.01 -22.57
N ASP A 74 -0.83 -17.65 -23.53
CA ASP A 74 -0.76 -16.39 -24.26
C ASP A 74 -1.17 -15.22 -23.34
N PRO A 75 -0.27 -14.30 -22.98
CA PRO A 75 -0.61 -13.21 -22.08
C PRO A 75 -1.58 -12.19 -22.69
N GLY A 76 -1.83 -12.24 -24.00
CA GLY A 76 -2.83 -11.43 -24.70
C GLY A 76 -4.24 -12.04 -24.71
N ASP A 77 -4.40 -13.30 -24.32
CA ASP A 77 -5.71 -13.95 -24.21
C ASP A 77 -6.39 -13.56 -22.89
N ILE A 78 -7.63 -13.07 -22.98
CA ILE A 78 -8.44 -12.69 -21.81
C ILE A 78 -8.84 -13.90 -20.95
N TYR A 79 -8.76 -15.11 -21.49
CA TYR A 79 -9.06 -16.34 -20.78
C TYR A 79 -7.81 -17.01 -20.21
N SER A 80 -6.64 -16.39 -20.36
CA SER A 80 -5.42 -17.01 -19.86
C SER A 80 -5.39 -17.10 -18.35
N ASN A 81 -4.93 -18.25 -17.87
CA ASN A 81 -4.84 -18.53 -16.45
C ASN A 81 -3.56 -17.93 -15.88
N TRP A 82 -3.72 -16.93 -15.02
CA TRP A 82 -2.63 -16.33 -14.26
C TRP A 82 -2.59 -16.94 -12.86
N SER A 83 -1.44 -17.51 -12.52
CA SER A 83 -1.19 -18.11 -11.20
C SER A 83 -0.46 -17.12 -10.31
N ILE A 84 -0.99 -16.86 -9.11
CA ILE A 84 -0.31 -16.05 -8.10
C ILE A 84 0.92 -16.81 -7.60
N LYS A 85 2.09 -16.19 -7.73
CA LYS A 85 3.39 -16.68 -7.26
C LYS A 85 3.75 -16.14 -5.89
N GLY A 86 3.29 -14.94 -5.58
CA GLY A 86 3.50 -14.35 -4.27
C GLY A 86 2.67 -13.09 -4.05
N HIS A 87 2.42 -12.81 -2.78
CA HIS A 87 1.77 -11.61 -2.29
C HIS A 87 2.74 -10.82 -1.42
N LEU A 88 2.89 -9.52 -1.67
CA LEU A 88 3.78 -8.63 -0.93
C LEU A 88 2.99 -7.42 -0.42
N PRO A 89 2.90 -7.17 0.90
CA PRO A 89 2.36 -5.91 1.38
C PRO A 89 3.26 -4.76 0.91
N SER A 90 2.63 -3.64 0.54
CA SER A 90 3.37 -2.42 0.24
C SER A 90 3.88 -1.82 1.56
N ASP A 91 5.17 -1.54 1.63
CA ASP A 91 5.81 -0.82 2.73
C ASP A 91 6.16 0.63 2.35
N GLY A 92 5.58 1.12 1.24
CA GLY A 92 5.84 2.46 0.70
C GLY A 92 7.24 2.63 0.10
N ARG A 93 8.03 1.55 -0.03
CA ARG A 93 9.35 1.64 -0.67
C ARG A 93 9.22 1.94 -2.15
N ARG A 94 10.17 2.75 -2.62
CA ARG A 94 10.30 3.08 -4.04
C ARG A 94 10.73 1.86 -4.87
N MET A 95 11.44 0.90 -4.29
CA MET A 95 11.93 -0.29 -4.98
C MET A 95 11.47 -1.55 -4.26
N ASN A 96 10.84 -2.44 -5.01
CA ASN A 96 10.26 -3.69 -4.53
C ASN A 96 10.93 -4.87 -5.24
N MET A 97 10.97 -6.03 -4.59
CA MET A 97 11.53 -7.23 -5.18
C MET A 97 10.83 -8.48 -4.70
N PHE A 98 10.78 -9.49 -5.58
CA PHE A 98 10.26 -10.81 -5.29
C PHE A 98 11.12 -11.88 -5.97
N SER A 99 11.22 -13.05 -5.34
CA SER A 99 11.93 -14.21 -5.89
C SER A 99 11.00 -15.40 -5.96
N ASP A 100 10.69 -15.85 -7.18
CA ASP A 100 10.00 -17.11 -7.44
C ASP A 100 11.04 -18.24 -7.48
N MET A 101 10.94 -19.18 -6.54
CA MET A 101 11.90 -20.27 -6.38
C MET A 101 11.26 -21.66 -6.58
N ILE A 102 9.96 -21.73 -6.90
CA ILE A 102 9.19 -22.96 -6.82
C ILE A 102 8.58 -23.31 -8.18
N ALA A 103 8.86 -24.53 -8.65
CA ALA A 103 8.17 -25.18 -9.77
C ALA A 103 8.09 -24.31 -11.04
N ILE A 104 9.23 -23.75 -11.46
CA ILE A 104 9.37 -23.09 -12.75
C ILE A 104 9.65 -24.17 -13.80
N TYR A 105 8.75 -24.31 -14.75
CA TYR A 105 8.86 -25.28 -15.83
C TYR A 105 9.68 -24.69 -16.99
N PRO A 106 10.43 -25.54 -17.71
CA PRO A 106 11.08 -25.11 -18.94
C PRO A 106 10.06 -24.61 -19.97
N GLY A 107 10.43 -23.59 -20.74
CA GLY A 107 9.57 -22.97 -21.75
C GLY A 107 9.47 -21.45 -21.62
N GLN A 108 8.53 -20.87 -22.36
CA GLN A 108 8.23 -19.45 -22.27
C GLN A 108 7.23 -19.22 -21.14
N VAL A 109 7.58 -18.33 -20.22
CA VAL A 109 6.72 -17.89 -19.12
C VAL A 109 6.59 -16.37 -19.16
N HIS A 110 5.41 -15.87 -18.83
CA HIS A 110 5.14 -14.44 -18.71
C HIS A 110 4.86 -14.10 -17.26
N TYR A 111 5.52 -13.05 -16.75
CA TYR A 111 5.25 -12.50 -15.42
C TYR A 111 4.53 -11.17 -15.54
N ARG A 112 3.69 -10.85 -14.56
CA ARG A 112 3.16 -9.50 -14.37
C ARG A 112 3.03 -9.19 -12.88
N ILE A 113 2.91 -7.92 -12.57
CA ILE A 113 2.71 -7.43 -11.22
C ILE A 113 1.35 -6.74 -11.18
N VAL A 114 0.53 -7.11 -10.20
CA VAL A 114 -0.73 -6.44 -9.87
C VAL A 114 -0.46 -5.58 -8.64
N ALA A 115 -0.66 -4.27 -8.73
CA ALA A 115 -0.62 -3.36 -7.60
C ALA A 115 -2.05 -3.10 -7.14
N HIS A 116 -2.35 -3.46 -5.91
CA HIS A 116 -3.65 -3.21 -5.29
C HIS A 116 -3.69 -1.81 -4.71
N THR A 117 -4.77 -1.09 -4.97
CA THR A 117 -5.01 0.24 -4.44
C THR A 117 -6.43 0.35 -3.92
N ASN A 118 -6.73 1.40 -3.16
CA ASN A 118 -8.10 1.67 -2.72
C ASN A 118 -9.06 2.02 -3.87
N ASN A 119 -8.52 2.39 -5.03
CA ASN A 119 -9.28 2.84 -6.20
C ASN A 119 -9.36 1.77 -7.30
N GLY A 120 -8.92 0.55 -7.03
CA GLY A 120 -8.84 -0.56 -7.97
C GLY A 120 -7.40 -0.96 -8.29
N ASP A 121 -7.27 -2.08 -8.98
CA ASP A 121 -5.96 -2.68 -9.26
C ASP A 121 -5.33 -2.07 -10.51
N VAL A 122 -4.01 -1.94 -10.48
CA VAL A 122 -3.19 -1.58 -11.64
C VAL A 122 -2.31 -2.75 -12.01
N VAL A 123 -2.34 -3.17 -13.27
CA VAL A 123 -1.59 -4.33 -13.75
C VAL A 123 -0.45 -3.88 -14.66
N SER A 124 0.75 -4.43 -14.45
CA SER A 124 1.88 -4.18 -15.32
C SER A 124 1.67 -4.84 -16.69
N GLN A 125 2.43 -4.40 -17.68
CA GLN A 125 2.56 -5.18 -18.92
C GLN A 125 3.17 -6.57 -18.60
N PRO A 126 2.75 -7.62 -19.32
CA PRO A 126 3.40 -8.93 -19.26
C PRO A 126 4.87 -8.86 -19.66
N ILE A 127 5.73 -9.57 -18.93
CA ILE A 127 7.18 -9.60 -19.14
C ILE A 127 7.56 -11.04 -19.50
N PRO A 128 8.02 -11.30 -20.73
CA PRO A 128 8.41 -12.64 -21.14
C PRO A 128 9.76 -13.03 -20.53
N LEU A 129 9.90 -14.31 -20.21
CA LEU A 129 11.16 -14.95 -19.84
C LEU A 129 11.20 -16.36 -20.42
N THR A 130 12.33 -16.73 -21.01
CA THR A 130 12.58 -18.09 -21.48
C THR A 130 13.34 -18.87 -20.40
N ILE A 131 12.81 -20.01 -20.01
CA ILE A 131 13.42 -20.94 -19.06
C ILE A 131 13.97 -22.14 -19.81
N GLU A 132 15.31 -22.19 -19.85
CA GLU A 132 16.10 -23.35 -20.26
C GLU A 132 16.32 -24.33 -19.10
#